data_AF-A0A519FI20-F1
#
_entry.id   AF-A0A519FI20-F1
#
_cell.length_a   1.000
_cell.length_b   1.000
_cell.length_c   1.000
_cell.angle_alpha   90.00
_cell.angle_beta   90.00
_cell.angle_gamma   90.00
#
_symmetry.space_group_name_H-M   'P 1'
#
loop_
_entity.id
_entity.type
_entity.pdbx_description
1 polymer ?
#
loop_
_entity_poly.entity_id
_entity_poly.type
_entity_poly.pdbx_seq_one_letter_code
_entity_poly.pdbx_strand_id
1 'polypeptide(L)'
;MSSTIPDAETLYGTLLAGVKTLMRADTRLVGITSGGAWLVERLQKDLGLAGAPGIISSVMHRDDFARRGLSASAQTALPFDVNGADVLLL
;
A
#
# COMPACT_ATOMS: atom_id res chain seq x y z
N MET A 1 9.51 18.86 25.96
CA MET A 1 10.29 18.89 24.70
C MET A 1 9.30 18.94 23.56
N SER A 2 9.31 19.97 22.72
CA SER A 2 8.37 20.05 21.59
C SER A 2 8.85 19.10 20.50
N SER A 3 8.08 18.07 20.16
CA SER A 3 8.42 17.17 19.06
C SER A 3 8.10 17.87 17.75
N THR A 4 9.11 18.26 16.98
CA THR A 4 8.90 18.79 15.63
C THR A 4 8.35 17.68 14.74
N ILE A 5 7.27 17.97 14.03
CA ILE A 5 6.70 17.04 13.06
C ILE A 5 7.72 16.87 11.91
N PRO A 6 8.10 15.64 11.54
CA PRO A 6 9.05 15.40 10.46
C PRO A 6 8.46 15.79 9.10
N ASP A 7 9.34 16.18 8.17
CA ASP A 7 8.96 16.53 6.80
C ASP A 7 8.57 15.27 6.00
N ALA A 8 7.35 15.26 5.46
CA ALA A 8 6.78 14.09 4.81
C ALA A 8 7.51 13.72 3.50
N GLU A 9 7.98 14.72 2.74
CA GLU A 9 8.68 14.48 1.47
C GLU A 9 10.08 13.92 1.70
N THR A 10 10.77 14.36 2.75
CA THR A 10 12.05 13.80 3.19
C THR A 10 11.90 12.34 3.63
N LEU A 11 10.84 12.04 4.39
CA LEU A 11 10.51 10.66 4.78
C LEU A 11 10.17 9.80 3.56
N TYR A 12 9.40 10.34 2.61
CA TYR A 12 9.07 9.64 1.37
C TYR A 12 10.33 9.34 0.54
N GLY A 13 11.27 10.27 0.41
CA GLY A 13 12.53 10.04 -0.29
C GLY A 13 13.34 8.90 0.32
N THR A 14 13.35 8.81 1.66
CA THR A 14 14.00 7.71 2.38
C THR A 14 13.29 6.37 2.14
N LEU A 15 11.95 6.38 2.18
CA LEU A 15 11.12 5.21 1.88
C LEU A 15 11.38 4.72 0.45
N LEU A 16 11.33 5.60 -0.55
CA LEU A 16 11.56 5.28 -1.96
C LEU A 16 12.93 4.62 -2.17
N ALA A 17 13.99 5.18 -1.57
CA ALA A 17 15.33 4.61 -1.64
C ALA A 17 15.39 3.21 -1.02
N GLY A 18 14.76 3.00 0.14
CA GLY A 18 14.69 1.70 0.81
C GLY A 18 13.87 0.68 0.01
N VAL A 19 12.69 1.06 -0.48
CA VAL A 19 11.84 0.19 -1.30
C VAL A 19 12.57 -0.25 -2.56
N LYS A 20 13.30 0.65 -3.22
CA LYS A 20 14.07 0.34 -4.43
C LYS A 20 15.10 -0.77 -4.21
N THR A 21 15.70 -0.88 -3.04
CA THR A 21 16.68 -1.96 -2.75
C THR A 21 16.02 -3.31 -2.46
N LEU A 22 14.74 -3.31 -2.09
CA LEU A 22 13.95 -4.51 -1.83
C LEU A 22 13.29 -5.06 -3.10
N MET A 23 13.15 -4.26 -4.16
CA MET A 23 12.51 -4.68 -5.41
C MET A 23 13.29 -5.77 -6.13
N ARG A 24 12.57 -6.86 -6.44
CA ARG A 24 12.97 -7.94 -7.35
C ARG A 24 11.94 -8.04 -8.48
N ALA A 25 12.20 -8.90 -9.47
CA ALA A 25 11.30 -9.08 -10.62
C ALA A 25 9.86 -9.45 -10.22
N ASP A 26 9.74 -10.31 -9.20
CA ASP A 26 8.45 -10.84 -8.73
C ASP A 26 7.87 -10.05 -7.56
N THR A 27 8.51 -8.95 -7.15
CA THR A 27 7.98 -8.11 -6.07
C THR A 27 6.79 -7.29 -6.56
N ARG A 28 5.76 -7.20 -5.73
CA ARG A 28 4.54 -6.42 -5.96
C ARG A 28 4.27 -5.51 -4.78
N LEU A 29 4.01 -4.24 -5.07
CA LEU A 29 3.61 -3.27 -4.07
C LEU A 29 2.12 -3.44 -3.77
N VAL A 30 1.77 -3.51 -2.48
CA VAL A 30 0.39 -3.59 -2.02
C VAL A 30 0.18 -2.57 -0.91
N GLY A 31 -0.86 -1.76 -1.02
CA GLY A 31 -1.21 -0.73 -0.05
C GLY A 31 -2.47 -1.10 0.75
N ILE A 32 -2.47 -0.89 2.06
CA ILE A 32 -3.70 -0.90 2.85
C ILE A 32 -4.49 0.37 2.54
N THR A 33 -5.81 0.24 2.41
CA THR A 33 -6.73 1.36 2.16
C THR A 33 -6.46 2.56 3.08
N SER A 34 -6.59 3.79 2.56
CA SER A 34 -6.18 5.09 3.13
C SER A 34 -4.75 5.50 2.78
N GLY A 35 -3.81 5.51 3.74
CA GLY A 35 -2.45 6.01 3.55
C GLY A 35 -1.55 5.09 2.71
N GLY A 36 -1.65 3.77 2.92
CA GLY A 36 -0.84 2.77 2.21
C GLY A 36 -1.10 2.78 0.71
N ALA A 37 -2.38 2.83 0.32
CA ALA A 37 -2.82 2.94 -1.07
C ALA A 37 -2.17 4.14 -1.80
N TRP A 38 -2.15 5.32 -1.18
CA TRP A 38 -1.52 6.50 -1.75
C TRP A 38 0.00 6.35 -1.91
N LEU A 39 0.67 5.75 -0.91
CA LEU A 39 2.11 5.52 -0.96
C LEU A 39 2.48 4.54 -2.07
N VAL A 40 1.77 3.42 -2.22
CA VAL A 40 2.09 2.42 -3.25
C VAL A 40 1.80 2.92 -4.65
N GLU A 41 0.76 3.73 -4.85
CA GLU A 41 0.50 4.38 -6.14
C GLU A 41 1.65 5.32 -6.54
N ARG A 42 2.12 6.14 -5.58
CA ARG A 42 3.23 7.05 -5.81
C ARG A 42 4.54 6.29 -6.05
N LEU A 43 4.85 5.28 -5.24
CA LEU A 43 6.03 4.44 -5.40
C LEU A 43 6.01 3.68 -6.73
N GLN A 44 4.87 3.14 -7.15
CA GLN A 44 4.72 2.45 -8.44
C GLN A 44 5.17 3.36 -9.59
N LYS A 45 4.71 4.62 -9.57
CA LYS A 45 5.08 5.63 -10.57
C LYS A 45 6.55 6.01 -10.50
N ASP A 46 7.06 6.34 -9.31
CA ASP A 46 8.42 6.86 -9.14
C ASP A 46 9.50 5.79 -9.36
N LEU A 47 9.15 4.51 -9.18
CA LEU A 47 10.01 3.37 -9.51
C LEU A 47 9.88 2.92 -10.98
N GLY A 48 8.92 3.47 -11.73
CA GLY A 48 8.68 3.09 -13.13
C GLY A 48 8.17 1.66 -13.30
N LEU A 49 7.44 1.13 -12.33
CA LEU A 49 6.91 -0.23 -12.36
C LEU A 49 5.69 -0.30 -13.27
N ALA A 50 5.59 -1.38 -14.06
CA ALA A 50 4.45 -1.59 -14.95
C ALA A 50 3.17 -1.97 -14.18
N GLY A 51 2.01 -1.56 -14.69
CA GLY A 51 0.71 -1.87 -14.11
C GLY A 51 0.38 -1.04 -12.86
N ALA A 52 -0.69 -1.46 -12.16
CA ALA A 52 -1.15 -0.83 -10.93
C ALA A 52 -0.70 -1.63 -9.70
N PRO A 53 -0.45 -0.98 -8.55
CA PRO A 53 -0.19 -1.69 -7.31
C PRO A 53 -1.46 -2.41 -6.82
N GLY A 54 -1.30 -3.36 -5.90
CA GLY A 54 -2.42 -3.94 -5.19
C GLY A 54 -2.94 -3.01 -4.10
N ILE A 55 -4.23 -3.11 -3.78
CA ILE A 55 -4.85 -2.43 -2.65
C ILE A 55 -5.62 -3.48 -1.85
N ILE A 56 -5.43 -3.52 -0.53
CA ILE A 56 -6.19 -4.40 0.36
C ILE A 56 -6.94 -3.59 1.40
N SER A 57 -8.16 -4.01 1.71
CA SER A 57 -8.88 -3.49 2.87
C SER A 57 -8.61 -4.35 4.10
N SER A 58 -8.44 -3.68 5.25
CA SER A 58 -8.35 -4.34 6.56
C SER A 58 -9.74 -4.64 7.16
N VAL A 59 -10.82 -4.27 6.48
CA VAL A 59 -12.19 -4.52 6.96
C VAL A 59 -12.54 -5.98 6.66
N MET A 60 -12.30 -6.87 7.62
CA MET A 60 -12.70 -8.27 7.50
C MET A 60 -14.21 -8.40 7.72
N HIS A 61 -14.94 -8.77 6.66
CA HIS A 61 -16.34 -9.16 6.76
C HIS A 61 -16.44 -10.56 7.38
N ARG A 62 -16.87 -10.62 8.66
CA ARG A 62 -17.92 -11.58 9.07
C ARG A 62 -18.70 -11.15 10.31
N ASP A 63 -18.10 -10.49 11.29
CA ASP A 63 -18.80 -10.18 12.55
C ASP A 63 -19.26 -8.72 12.69
N ASP A 64 -18.67 -7.79 11.93
CA ASP A 64 -19.01 -6.35 11.99
C ASP A 64 -20.23 -5.95 11.16
N PHE A 65 -20.81 -6.87 10.38
CA PHE A 65 -21.97 -6.61 9.51
C PHE A 65 -23.21 -6.16 10.30
N ALA A 66 -23.35 -6.59 11.56
CA ALA A 66 -24.53 -6.30 12.37
C ALA A 66 -24.53 -4.91 13.03
N ARG A 67 -23.40 -4.17 13.05
CA ARG A 67 -23.27 -2.94 13.86
C ARG A 67 -22.97 -1.66 13.09
N ARG A 68 -22.36 -1.71 11.91
CA ARG A 68 -22.01 -0.50 11.15
C ARG A 68 -22.59 -0.63 9.74
N GLY A 69 -23.76 -0.04 9.54
CA GLY A 69 -24.41 0.01 8.23
C GLY A 69 -23.43 0.46 7.15
N LEU A 70 -23.35 -0.35 6.07
CA LEU A 70 -22.82 -0.05 4.73
C LEU A 70 -21.83 1.13 4.66
N SER A 71 -20.72 1.10 5.40
CA SER A 71 -19.58 1.93 5.04
C SER A 71 -18.90 1.25 3.87
N ALA A 72 -18.90 1.90 2.71
CA ALA A 72 -18.17 1.45 1.52
C ALA A 72 -16.68 1.28 1.88
N SER A 73 -16.31 0.08 2.30
CA SER A 73 -14.92 -0.33 2.39
C SER A 73 -14.40 -0.31 0.96
N ALA A 74 -13.29 0.39 0.71
CA ALA A 74 -12.57 0.19 -0.54
C ALA A 74 -12.32 -1.30 -0.73
N GLN A 75 -12.61 -1.80 -1.93
CA GLN A 75 -12.57 -3.22 -2.22
C GLN A 75 -11.11 -3.66 -2.41
N THR A 76 -10.75 -4.82 -1.85
CA THR A 76 -9.46 -5.44 -2.14
C THR A 76 -9.34 -5.70 -3.64
N ALA A 77 -8.26 -5.21 -4.25
CA ALA A 77 -7.94 -5.36 -5.65
C ALA A 77 -6.45 -5.69 -5.81
N LEU A 78 -6.15 -6.89 -6.31
CA LEU A 78 -4.79 -7.33 -6.59
C LEU A 78 -4.71 -7.61 -8.10
N PRO A 79 -4.31 -6.62 -8.94
CA PRO A 79 -4.35 -6.71 -10.39
C PRO A 79 -3.15 -7.49 -10.96
N PHE A 80 -2.70 -8.51 -10.24
CA PHE A 80 -1.58 -9.38 -10.58
C PHE A 80 -1.82 -10.77 -9.99
N ASP A 81 -1.15 -11.78 -10.53
CA ASP A 81 -1.17 -13.11 -9.91
C ASP A 81 -0.37 -13.08 -8.60
N VAL A 82 -1.07 -13.35 -7.51
CA VAL A 82 -0.50 -13.39 -6.16
C VAL A 82 0.34 -14.63 -5.91
N ASN A 83 0.15 -15.70 -6.68
CA ASN A 83 0.86 -16.95 -6.46
C ASN A 83 2.33 -16.78 -6.84
N GLY A 84 3.22 -17.00 -5.86
CA GLY A 84 4.67 -16.86 -6.07
C GLY A 84 5.16 -15.41 -6.13
N ALA A 85 4.30 -14.42 -5.92
CA ALA A 85 4.72 -13.02 -5.82
C ALA A 85 5.30 -12.72 -4.43
N ASP A 86 6.41 -11.98 -4.40
CA ASP A 86 6.88 -11.35 -3.16
C ASP A 86 6.06 -10.08 -2.92
N VAL A 87 5.34 -9.99 -1.80
CA VAL A 87 4.50 -8.82 -1.52
C VAL A 87 5.19 -7.89 -0.55
N LEU A 88 5.41 -6.64 -0.97
CA LEU A 88 5.79 -5.56 -0.07
C LEU A 88 4.52 -4.78 0.30
N LEU A 89 4.11 -4.92 1.57
CA LEU A 89 2.89 -4.33 2.10
C LEU A 89 3.17 -3.00 2.81
N LEU A 90 2.40 -1.96 2.46
CA LEU A 90 2.48 -0.62 3.03
C LEU A 90 1.13 -0.13 3.56
#